data_AF-A0A349JQN5-F1
#
_entry.id   AF-A0A349JQN5-F1
#
_cell.length_a   1.000
_cell.length_b   1.000
_cell.length_c   1.000
_cell.angle_alpha   90.00
_cell.angle_beta   90.00
_cell.angle_gamma   90.00
#
_symmetry.space_group_name_H-M   'P 1'
#
loop_
_entity.id
_entity.type
_entity.pdbx_description
1 polymer ?
#
loop_
_entity_poly.entity_id
_entity_poly.type
_entity_poly.pdbx_seq_one_letter_code
_entity_poly.pdbx_strand_id
1 'polypeptide(L)'
;VYQTYNGYVLSQFKKMEQDFRNTGEVRSKHAMHLIRLLLSGITVLKEGFVPVRVLDYRSQLLSIRNQEVPWDEVNRWRLDLHREFDRAFATTRLPERPNYEKANQFLIEARRSAIGEKL
;
A
#
# COMPACT_ATOMS: atom_id res chain seq x y z
N VAL A 1 3.00 9.72 1.86
CA VAL A 1 2.89 8.35 1.28
C VAL A 1 3.88 7.40 1.92
N TYR A 2 5.18 7.64 1.77
CA TYR A 2 6.23 6.75 2.27
C TYR A 2 6.13 6.43 3.77
N GLN A 3 6.02 7.43 4.64
CA GLN A 3 5.89 7.21 6.09
C GLN A 3 4.68 6.32 6.45
N THR A 4 3.50 6.64 5.89
CA THR A 4 2.25 5.92 6.19
C THR A 4 2.29 4.47 5.71
N TYR A 5 2.82 4.22 4.51
CA TYR A 5 2.88 2.88 3.93
C TYR A 5 4.03 2.06 4.53
N ASN A 6 5.24 2.59 4.57
CA ASN A 6 6.43 1.83 4.98
C ASN A 6 6.35 1.45 6.47
N GLY A 7 6.05 2.42 7.34
CA GLY A 7 5.99 2.18 8.79
C GLY A 7 4.94 1.13 9.15
N TYR A 8 3.76 1.22 8.54
CA TYR A 8 2.70 0.23 8.75
C TYR A 8 3.12 -1.15 8.23
N VAL A 9 3.51 -1.25 6.95
CA VAL A 9 3.83 -2.55 6.32
C VAL A 9 4.98 -3.26 7.03
N LEU A 10 6.06 -2.54 7.37
CA LEU A 10 7.19 -3.11 8.11
C LEU A 10 6.75 -3.67 9.47
N SER A 11 5.93 -2.91 10.20
CA SER A 11 5.44 -3.35 11.52
C SER A 11 4.58 -4.61 11.43
N GLN A 12 3.75 -4.73 10.39
CA GLN A 12 2.86 -5.88 10.21
C GLN A 12 3.63 -7.13 9.77
N PHE A 13 4.61 -6.98 8.88
CA PHE A 13 5.45 -8.12 8.48
C PHE A 13 6.33 -8.61 9.61
N LYS A 14 6.89 -7.72 10.44
CA LYS A 14 7.66 -8.14 11.64
C LYS A 14 6.81 -8.98 12.60
N LYS A 15 5.55 -8.60 12.80
CA LYS A 15 4.60 -9.40 13.61
C LYS A 15 4.32 -10.74 12.95
N MET A 16 4.10 -10.75 11.64
CA MET A 16 3.81 -11.98 10.88
C MET A 16 4.98 -12.97 10.86
N GLU A 17 6.21 -12.49 10.72
CA GLU A 17 7.41 -13.33 10.84
C GLU A 17 7.55 -13.92 12.25
N GLN A 18 7.20 -13.16 13.28
CA GLN A 18 7.22 -13.65 14.65
C GLN A 18 6.15 -14.73 14.87
N ASP A 19 4.93 -14.50 14.37
CA ASP A 19 3.84 -15.47 14.44
C ASP A 19 4.24 -16.77 13.72
N PHE A 20 4.81 -16.66 12.51
CA PHE A 20 5.29 -17.82 11.76
C PHE A 20 6.36 -18.63 12.50
N ARG A 21 7.33 -17.96 13.14
CA ARG A 21 8.33 -18.66 13.97
C ARG A 21 7.72 -19.39 15.18
N ASN A 22 6.63 -18.85 15.73
CA ASN A 22 6.00 -19.39 16.92
C ASN A 22 5.01 -20.52 16.61
N THR A 23 4.24 -20.41 15.52
CA THR A 23 3.12 -21.32 15.21
C THR A 23 3.32 -22.13 13.93
N GLY A 24 4.30 -21.77 13.09
CA GLY A 24 4.48 -22.35 11.75
C GLY A 24 3.43 -21.90 10.73
N GLU A 25 2.50 -21.03 11.11
CA GLU A 25 1.39 -20.60 10.25
C GLU A 25 1.47 -19.13 9.87
N VAL A 26 1.10 -18.83 8.62
CA VAL A 26 0.99 -17.46 8.11
C VAL A 26 -0.46 -17.18 7.73
N ARG A 27 -0.96 -16.02 8.14
CA ARG A 27 -2.25 -15.50 7.65
C ARG A 27 -2.09 -15.04 6.19
N SER A 28 -2.25 -15.96 5.25
CA SER A 28 -2.04 -15.76 3.80
C SER A 28 -2.78 -14.53 3.23
N LYS A 29 -4.03 -14.33 3.62
CA LYS A 29 -4.83 -13.15 3.25
C LYS A 29 -4.18 -11.84 3.71
N HIS A 30 -3.57 -11.85 4.89
CA HIS A 30 -2.90 -10.67 5.43
C HIS A 30 -1.60 -10.41 4.68
N ALA A 31 -0.79 -11.45 4.44
CA ALA A 31 0.45 -11.34 3.64
C ALA A 31 0.17 -10.75 2.25
N MET A 32 -0.84 -11.30 1.55
CA MET A 32 -1.31 -10.78 0.27
C MET A 32 -1.69 -9.29 0.34
N HIS A 33 -2.40 -8.88 1.39
CA HIS A 33 -2.81 -7.48 1.55
C HIS A 33 -1.62 -6.55 1.72
N LEU A 34 -0.60 -6.94 2.50
CA LEU A 34 0.59 -6.12 2.71
C LEU A 34 1.43 -5.99 1.43
N ILE A 35 1.58 -7.07 0.65
CA ILE A 35 2.21 -7.02 -0.67
C ILE A 35 1.45 -6.06 -1.59
N ARG A 36 0.12 -6.16 -1.63
CA ARG A 36 -0.72 -5.25 -2.42
C ARG A 36 -0.52 -3.78 -2.00
N LEU A 37 -0.39 -3.49 -0.71
CA LEU A 37 -0.12 -2.14 -0.22
C LEU A 37 1.24 -1.62 -0.70
N LEU A 38 2.30 -2.44 -0.69
CA LEU A 38 3.61 -2.04 -1.22
C LEU A 38 3.52 -1.70 -2.71
N LEU A 39 2.88 -2.56 -3.51
CA LEU A 39 2.66 -2.34 -4.93
C LEU A 39 1.93 -1.00 -5.18
N SER A 40 0.81 -0.78 -4.49
CA SER A 40 0.06 0.48 -4.59
C SER A 40 0.90 1.68 -4.18
N GLY A 41 1.68 1.58 -3.10
CA GLY A 41 2.58 2.64 -2.66
C GLY A 41 3.64 2.98 -3.71
N ILE A 42 4.28 1.97 -4.31
CA ILE A 42 5.27 2.14 -5.37
C ILE A 42 4.66 2.86 -6.57
N THR A 43 3.48 2.42 -7.04
CA THR A 43 2.77 3.10 -8.13
C THR A 43 2.49 4.56 -7.81
N VAL A 44 2.03 4.86 -6.58
CA VAL A 44 1.77 6.24 -6.16
C VAL A 44 3.04 7.09 -6.24
N LEU A 45 4.17 6.57 -5.74
CA LEU A 45 5.43 7.31 -5.74
C LEU A 45 5.99 7.52 -7.16
N LYS A 46 5.80 6.55 -8.06
CA LYS A 46 6.30 6.62 -9.44
C LYS A 46 5.41 7.47 -10.35
N GLU A 47 4.10 7.31 -10.25
CA GLU A 47 3.14 7.83 -11.22
C GLU A 47 2.31 9.00 -10.67
N GLY A 48 2.35 9.25 -9.36
CA GLY A 48 1.56 10.28 -8.71
C GLY A 48 0.06 9.99 -8.66
N PHE A 49 -0.35 8.75 -8.98
CA PHE A 49 -1.74 8.30 -8.99
C PHE A 49 -1.97 7.18 -7.99
N VAL A 50 -3.13 7.15 -7.33
CA VAL A 50 -3.50 6.12 -6.35
C VAL A 50 -4.29 5.00 -7.05
N PRO A 51 -3.70 3.83 -7.33
CA PRO A 51 -4.41 2.75 -8.00
C PRO A 51 -5.45 2.10 -7.07
N VAL A 52 -6.72 2.19 -7.44
CA VAL A 52 -7.82 1.49 -6.72
C VAL A 52 -7.82 -0.01 -7.06
N ARG A 53 -7.42 -0.37 -8.29
CA ARG A 53 -7.32 -1.75 -8.76
C ARG A 53 -5.88 -2.05 -9.16
N VAL A 54 -5.29 -3.05 -8.53
CA VAL A 54 -3.94 -3.56 -8.86
C VAL A 54 -4.13 -4.81 -9.73
N LEU A 55 -4.46 -4.60 -11.01
CA LEU A 55 -4.84 -5.70 -11.91
C LEU A 55 -3.65 -6.55 -12.35
N ASP A 56 -2.50 -5.92 -12.61
CA ASP A 56 -1.32 -6.57 -13.17
C ASP A 56 -0.69 -7.63 -12.24
N TYR A 57 -1.00 -7.56 -10.94
CA TYR A 57 -0.52 -8.50 -9.93
C TYR A 57 -1.61 -9.41 -9.37
N ARG A 58 -2.81 -9.40 -9.96
CA ARG A 58 -3.98 -10.10 -9.42
C ARG A 58 -3.70 -11.60 -9.22
N SER A 59 -3.13 -12.27 -10.23
CA SER A 59 -2.79 -13.69 -10.16
C SER A 59 -1.84 -13.98 -9.00
N GLN A 60 -0.73 -13.25 -8.92
CA GLN A 60 0.30 -13.42 -7.90
C GLN A 60 -0.27 -13.19 -6.49
N LEU A 61 -1.10 -12.16 -6.32
CA LEU A 61 -1.77 -11.87 -5.05
C LEU A 61 -2.75 -13.00 -4.66
N LEU A 62 -3.49 -13.55 -5.63
CA LEU A 62 -4.40 -14.67 -5.37
C LEU A 62 -3.65 -15.94 -5.00
N SER A 63 -2.52 -16.24 -5.64
CA SER A 63 -1.68 -17.38 -5.29
C SER A 63 -1.13 -17.29 -3.86
N ILE A 64 -0.73 -16.09 -3.40
CA ILE A 64 -0.39 -15.89 -1.98
C ILE A 64 -1.59 -16.21 -1.09
N ARG A 65 -2.77 -15.65 -1.40
CA ARG A 65 -3.98 -15.87 -0.58
C ARG A 65 -4.35 -17.36 -0.49
N ASN A 66 -4.18 -18.08 -1.59
CA ASN A 66 -4.50 -19.50 -1.70
C ASN A 66 -3.40 -20.41 -1.13
N GLN A 67 -2.30 -19.85 -0.59
CA GLN A 67 -1.16 -20.61 -0.04
C GLN A 67 -0.41 -21.45 -1.10
N GLU A 68 -0.50 -21.04 -2.37
CA GLU A 68 0.22 -21.69 -3.48
C GLU A 68 1.69 -21.26 -3.53
N VAL A 69 2.04 -20.17 -2.83
CA VAL A 69 3.41 -19.61 -2.78
C VAL A 69 4.00 -19.86 -1.39
N PRO A 70 5.18 -20.49 -1.28
CA PRO A 70 5.87 -20.68 -0.02
C PRO A 70 6.18 -19.35 0.68
N TRP A 71 6.17 -19.34 2.03
CA TRP A 71 6.41 -18.12 2.80
C TRP A 71 7.75 -17.44 2.47
N ASP A 72 8.82 -18.20 2.25
CA ASP A 72 10.13 -17.66 1.93
C ASP A 72 10.13 -16.87 0.61
N GLU A 73 9.33 -17.28 -0.36
CA GLU A 73 9.16 -16.55 -1.62
C GLU A 73 8.35 -15.26 -1.42
N VAL A 74 7.29 -15.32 -0.61
CA VAL A 74 6.52 -14.12 -0.23
C VAL A 74 7.41 -13.11 0.49
N ASN A 75 8.26 -13.59 1.40
CA ASN A 75 9.17 -12.74 2.15
C ASN A 75 10.28 -12.15 1.25
N ARG A 76 10.80 -12.92 0.29
CA ARG A 76 11.75 -12.41 -0.71
C ARG A 76 11.12 -11.30 -1.55
N TRP A 77 9.91 -11.53 -2.07
CA TRP A 77 9.20 -10.54 -2.86
C TRP A 77 8.93 -9.27 -2.06
N ARG A 78 8.52 -9.40 -0.80
CA ARG A 78 8.38 -8.27 0.13
C ARG A 78 9.65 -7.44 0.22
N LEU A 79 10.81 -8.06 0.45
CA LEU A 79 12.08 -7.36 0.59
C LEU A 79 12.45 -6.60 -0.69
N ASP A 80 12.21 -7.21 -1.85
CA ASP A 80 12.45 -6.54 -3.13
C ASP A 80 11.53 -5.35 -3.36
N LEU A 81 10.24 -5.47 -3.00
CA LEU A 81 9.29 -4.36 -3.05
C LEU A 81 9.67 -3.23 -2.08
N HIS A 82 10.20 -3.52 -0.90
CA HIS A 82 10.71 -2.45 -0.02
C HIS A 82 11.86 -1.69 -0.66
N ARG A 83 12.84 -2.39 -1.24
CA ARG A 83 13.95 -1.74 -1.94
C ARG A 83 13.46 -0.90 -3.11
N GLU A 84 12.45 -1.37 -3.83
CA GLU A 84 11.83 -0.61 -4.90
C GLU A 84 11.07 0.62 -4.38
N PHE A 85 10.37 0.50 -3.26
CA PHE A 85 9.67 1.59 -2.61
C PHE A 85 10.63 2.69 -2.15
N ASP A 86 11.77 2.31 -1.56
CA ASP A 86 12.83 3.24 -1.17
C ASP A 86 13.41 3.99 -2.39
N ARG A 87 13.68 3.27 -3.49
CA ARG A 87 14.13 3.88 -4.76
C ARG A 87 13.09 4.84 -5.32
N ALA A 88 11.82 4.42 -5.38
CA ALA A 88 10.74 5.26 -5.88
C ALA A 88 10.56 6.52 -5.03
N PHE A 89 10.74 6.41 -3.72
CA PHE A 89 10.69 7.55 -2.81
C PHE A 89 11.84 8.53 -3.05
N ALA A 90 13.07 8.03 -3.25
CA ALA A 90 14.23 8.88 -3.52
C ALA A 90 14.09 9.71 -4.82
N THR A 91 13.30 9.24 -5.79
CA THR A 91 13.15 9.89 -7.11
C THR A 91 11.79 10.52 -7.34
N THR A 92 10.85 10.45 -6.38
CA THR A 92 9.49 10.93 -6.58
C THR A 92 9.43 12.45 -6.74
N ARG A 93 8.50 12.94 -7.56
CA ARG A 93 8.20 14.38 -7.70
C ARG A 93 7.01 14.81 -6.83
N LEU A 94 6.46 13.88 -6.04
CA LEU A 94 5.37 14.20 -5.14
C LEU A 94 5.83 15.19 -4.06
N PRO A 95 4.99 16.17 -3.69
CA PRO A 95 5.30 17.06 -2.59
C PRO A 95 5.37 16.28 -1.28
N GLU A 96 6.15 16.80 -0.32
CA GLU A 96 6.26 16.20 1.02
C GLU A 96 4.91 16.08 1.71
N ARG A 97 4.03 17.07 1.50
CA ARG A 97 2.69 17.14 2.09
C ARG A 97 1.63 17.33 1.00
N PRO A 98 0.44 16.69 1.15
CA PRO A 98 -0.72 17.02 0.33
C PRO A 98 -1.11 18.48 0.45
N ASN A 99 -1.74 19.02 -0.59
CA ASN A 99 -2.39 20.33 -0.50
C ASN A 99 -3.70 20.21 0.29
N TYR A 100 -3.60 20.36 1.61
CA TYR A 100 -4.74 20.26 2.52
C TYR A 100 -5.78 21.37 2.31
N GLU A 101 -5.34 22.57 1.92
CA GLU A 101 -6.25 23.69 1.66
C GLU A 101 -7.18 23.39 0.49
N LYS A 102 -6.62 22.91 -0.63
CA LYS A 102 -7.39 22.52 -1.81
C LYS A 102 -8.36 21.38 -1.49
N ALA A 103 -7.93 20.38 -0.73
CA ALA A 103 -8.79 19.30 -0.30
C ALA A 103 -9.94 19.81 0.59
N ASN A 104 -9.66 20.72 1.52
CA ASN A 104 -10.65 21.31 2.40
C ASN A 104 -11.66 22.17 1.63
N GLN A 105 -11.19 23.02 0.69
CA GLN A 105 -12.06 23.82 -0.18
C GLN A 105 -13.03 22.94 -0.95
N PHE A 106 -12.52 21.90 -1.62
CA PHE A 106 -13.36 20.92 -2.33
C PHE A 106 -14.43 20.29 -1.42
N LEU A 107 -14.06 19.90 -0.20
CA LEU A 107 -15.01 19.31 0.76
C LEU A 107 -16.07 20.32 1.24
N ILE A 108 -15.73 21.59 1.38
CA ILE A 108 -16.69 22.66 1.72
C ILE A 108 -17.67 22.87 0.57
N GLU A 109 -17.16 23.00 -0.66
CA GLU A 109 -17.97 23.20 -1.86
C GLU A 109 -18.95 22.04 -2.08
N ALA A 110 -18.46 20.80 -1.96
CA ALA A 110 -19.28 19.60 -2.05
C ALA A 110 -20.40 19.57 -1.01
N ARG A 111 -20.12 20.00 0.23
CA ARG A 111 -21.13 20.07 1.31
C ARG A 111 -22.18 21.16 1.06
N ARG A 112 -21.77 22.36 0.61
CA ARG A 112 -22.68 23.45 0.25
C ARG A 112 -23.62 23.04 -0.88
N SER A 113 -23.06 22.41 -1.92
CA SER A 113 -23.84 21.89 -3.05
C SER A 113 -24.84 20.82 -2.60
N ALA A 114 -24.45 19.93 -1.68
CA ALA A 114 -25.34 18.87 -1.19
C ALA A 114 -26.56 19.39 -0.39
N ILE A 115 -26.44 20.57 0.25
CA ILE A 115 -27.54 21.19 1.00
C ILE A 115 -28.32 22.25 0.18
N GLY A 116 -27.98 22.45 -1.09
CA GLY A 116 -28.69 23.37 -1.99
C GLY A 116 -28.33 24.84 -1.82
N GLU A 117 -27.27 25.18 -1.08
CA GLU A 117 -26.70 26.53 -1.11
C GLU A 117 -26.07 26.77 -2.49
N LYS A 118 -26.51 27.84 -3.19
CA LYS A 118 -25.84 28.27 -4.44
C LYS A 118 -24.39 28.64 -4.12
N LEU A 119 -23.45 27.96 -4.81
CA LEU A 119 -22.02 28.25 -4.80
C LEU A 119 -21.73 29.66 -5.32
#